data_AF-Q3S3W5-F1
#
_entry.id   AF-Q3S3W5-F1
#
_cell.length_a   1.000
_cell.length_b   1.000
_cell.length_c   1.000
_cell.angle_alpha   90.00
_cell.angle_beta   90.00
_cell.angle_gamma   90.00
#
_symmetry.space_group_name_H-M   'P 1'
#
loop_
_entity.id
_entity.type
_entity.pdbx_description
1 polymer ?
#
loop_
_entity_poly.entity_id
_entity_poly.type
_entity_poly.pdbx_seq_one_letter_code
_entity_poly.pdbx_strand_id
1 'polypeptide(L)'
;SREGTEDSALHGIEELKKVAAGKKRVIVIGISVGLSAPFVAGQMDYCMDNPAIFLPVLVGFNPVNMARNDPIEDWSSTFRQIAERMQKLQEKQEAFVLNPAIGPEGLSGSSRMKGGSATKILLETLLLAAHKTVDRGIAA
;
A
#
# COMPACT_ATOMS: atom_id res chain seq x y z
N SER A 1 7.08 -21.78 1.34
CA SER A 1 7.00 -20.31 1.27
C SER A 1 7.58 -19.85 -0.06
N ARG A 2 7.09 -18.74 -0.63
CA ARG A 2 7.64 -18.08 -1.84
C ARG A 2 7.94 -16.61 -1.54
N GLU A 3 8.63 -16.35 -0.43
CA GLU A 3 8.89 -14.99 0.06
C GLU A 3 9.65 -14.12 -0.95
N GLY A 4 10.68 -14.65 -1.62
CA GLY A 4 11.52 -13.85 -2.54
C GLY A 4 10.84 -13.29 -3.79
N THR A 5 9.57 -13.63 -4.07
CA THR A 5 8.83 -12.97 -5.16
C THR A 5 8.46 -11.53 -4.81
N GLU A 6 8.50 -11.15 -3.53
CA GLU A 6 8.18 -9.79 -3.08
C GLU A 6 9.34 -8.80 -3.27
N ASP A 7 10.53 -9.28 -3.62
CA ASP A 7 11.76 -8.48 -3.75
C ASP A 7 11.89 -7.74 -5.10
N SER A 8 10.97 -7.97 -6.04
CA SER A 8 10.96 -7.28 -7.35
C SER A 8 9.86 -6.24 -7.44
N ALA A 9 10.23 -4.97 -7.62
CA ALA A 9 9.30 -3.89 -7.91
C ALA A 9 8.68 -4.02 -9.31
N LEU A 10 9.47 -4.43 -10.31
CA LEU A 10 8.97 -4.64 -11.67
C LEU A 10 7.90 -5.72 -11.71
N HIS A 11 8.08 -6.83 -10.98
CA HIS A 11 7.08 -7.88 -10.87
C HIS A 11 5.75 -7.33 -10.31
N GLY A 12 5.81 -6.50 -9.28
CA GLY A 12 4.63 -5.83 -8.72
C GLY A 12 3.89 -4.99 -9.73
N ILE A 13 4.62 -4.23 -10.55
CA ILE A 13 4.07 -3.36 -11.60
C ILE A 13 3.43 -4.19 -12.72
N GLU A 14 4.09 -5.27 -13.16
CA GLU A 14 3.57 -6.13 -14.22
C GLU A 14 2.24 -6.77 -13.84
N GLU A 15 2.14 -7.32 -12.62
CA GLU A 15 0.89 -7.92 -12.14
C GLU A 15 -0.22 -6.87 -11.99
N LEU A 16 0.12 -5.68 -11.49
CA LEU A 16 -0.85 -4.57 -11.40
C LEU A 16 -1.38 -4.16 -12.79
N LYS A 17 -0.51 -4.04 -13.79
CA LYS A 17 -0.92 -3.70 -15.16
C LYS A 17 -1.87 -4.75 -15.74
N LYS A 18 -1.60 -6.04 -15.51
CA LYS A 18 -2.47 -7.13 -15.99
C LYS A 18 -3.89 -7.03 -15.43
N VAL A 19 -4.03 -6.85 -14.11
CA VAL A 19 -5.35 -6.80 -13.47
C VAL A 19 -6.09 -5.48 -13.72
N ALA A 20 -5.36 -4.39 -13.95
CA ALA A 20 -5.94 -3.07 -14.23
C ALA A 20 -6.25 -2.82 -15.71
N ALA A 21 -5.90 -3.74 -16.62
CA ALA A 21 -6.11 -3.57 -18.05
C ALA A 21 -7.57 -3.25 -18.38
N GLY A 22 -7.80 -2.16 -19.12
CA GLY A 22 -9.13 -1.70 -19.54
C GLY A 22 -9.98 -1.05 -18.43
N LYS A 23 -9.47 -0.92 -17.21
CA LYS A 23 -10.18 -0.22 -16.12
C LYS A 23 -9.99 1.29 -16.24
N LYS A 24 -11.06 2.05 -15.96
CA LYS A 24 -11.06 3.52 -16.02
C LYS A 24 -10.65 4.19 -14.71
N ARG A 25 -10.97 3.55 -13.58
CA ARG A 25 -10.64 4.00 -12.23
C ARG A 25 -10.31 2.78 -11.38
N VAL A 26 -9.20 2.83 -10.65
CA VAL A 26 -8.67 1.71 -9.86
C VAL A 26 -8.16 2.25 -8.53
N ILE A 27 -8.62 1.66 -7.43
CA ILE A 27 -8.03 1.87 -6.10
C ILE A 27 -7.05 0.72 -5.87
N VAL A 28 -5.81 1.04 -5.53
CA VAL A 28 -4.77 0.03 -5.24
C VAL A 28 -4.38 0.16 -3.79
N ILE A 29 -4.69 -0.85 -2.99
CA ILE A 29 -4.32 -0.93 -1.57
C ILE A 29 -3.06 -1.80 -1.45
N GLY A 30 -1.89 -1.16 -1.39
CA GLY A 30 -0.61 -1.81 -1.18
C GLY A 30 -0.36 -2.08 0.30
N ILE A 31 -0.17 -3.35 0.68
CA ILE A 31 0.00 -3.75 2.07
C ILE A 31 1.44 -4.18 2.31
N SER A 32 2.17 -3.44 3.15
CA SER A 32 3.50 -3.82 3.62
C SER A 32 3.63 -3.46 5.10
N VAL A 33 3.49 -4.44 5.99
CA VAL A 33 3.54 -4.23 7.45
C VAL A 33 4.75 -3.41 7.88
N GLY A 34 5.93 -3.75 7.34
CA GLY A 34 7.20 -3.10 7.67
C GLY A 34 7.55 -1.88 6.81
N LEU A 35 6.75 -1.54 5.78
CA LEU A 35 7.10 -0.57 4.74
C LEU A 35 8.44 -0.90 4.06
N SER A 36 8.53 -2.11 3.52
CA SER A 36 9.81 -2.68 3.06
C SER A 36 9.75 -3.53 1.80
N ALA A 37 8.57 -3.95 1.34
CA ALA A 37 8.43 -4.90 0.23
C ALA A 37 8.56 -4.20 -1.15
N PRO A 38 9.61 -4.47 -1.94
CA PRO A 38 9.78 -3.85 -3.26
C PRO A 38 8.59 -4.01 -4.19
N PHE A 39 7.95 -5.17 -4.18
CA PHE A 39 6.74 -5.47 -4.97
C PHE A 39 5.63 -4.43 -4.74
N VAL A 40 5.39 -4.06 -3.48
CA VAL A 40 4.39 -3.02 -3.14
C VAL A 40 4.91 -1.63 -3.52
N ALA A 41 6.20 -1.37 -3.32
CA ALA A 41 6.81 -0.08 -3.64
C ALA A 41 6.64 0.26 -5.14
N GLY A 42 6.98 -0.68 -6.03
CA GLY A 42 6.81 -0.52 -7.48
C GLY A 42 5.36 -0.25 -7.87
N GLN A 43 4.41 -0.96 -7.26
CA GLN A 43 2.97 -0.73 -7.50
C GLN A 43 2.53 0.69 -7.10
N MET A 44 2.93 1.17 -5.93
CA MET A 44 2.58 2.51 -5.46
C MET A 44 3.18 3.58 -6.36
N ASP A 45 4.45 3.43 -6.75
CA ASP A 45 5.13 4.38 -7.62
C ASP A 45 4.49 4.47 -9.00
N TYR A 46 4.19 3.31 -9.61
CA TYR A 46 3.46 3.24 -10.87
C TYR A 46 2.07 3.89 -10.79
N CYS A 47 1.34 3.70 -9.68
CA CYS A 47 0.05 4.36 -9.48
C CYS A 47 0.19 5.89 -9.45
N MET A 48 1.20 6.42 -8.76
CA MET A 48 1.44 7.86 -8.65
C MET A 48 1.82 8.51 -9.99
N ASP A 49 2.41 7.74 -10.92
CA ASP A 49 2.70 8.20 -12.28
C ASP A 49 1.47 8.18 -13.20
N ASN A 50 0.37 7.53 -12.78
CA ASN A 50 -0.84 7.34 -13.57
C ASN A 50 -2.13 7.77 -12.81
N PRO A 51 -2.20 8.98 -12.22
CA PRO A 51 -3.25 9.38 -11.27
C PRO A 51 -4.65 9.54 -11.89
N ALA A 52 -4.75 9.64 -13.22
CA ALA A 52 -6.02 9.65 -13.93
C ALA A 52 -6.79 8.32 -13.71
N ILE A 53 -6.06 7.20 -13.66
CA ILE A 53 -6.63 5.86 -13.51
C ILE A 53 -6.54 5.40 -12.06
N PHE A 54 -5.39 5.61 -11.41
CA PHE A 54 -5.09 4.99 -10.13
C PHE A 54 -5.22 5.94 -8.94
N LEU A 55 -5.70 5.40 -7.82
CA LEU A 55 -5.60 6.00 -6.49
C LEU A 55 -4.84 5.04 -5.57
N PRO A 56 -3.57 5.32 -5.24
CA PRO A 56 -2.77 4.47 -4.37
C PRO A 56 -3.06 4.71 -2.89
N VAL A 57 -3.19 3.62 -2.15
CA VAL A 57 -3.33 3.58 -0.70
C VAL A 57 -2.28 2.62 -0.14
N LEU A 58 -1.36 3.12 0.67
CA LEU A 58 -0.33 2.34 1.34
C LEU A 58 -0.77 2.01 2.76
N VAL A 59 -0.73 0.74 3.13
CA VAL A 59 -1.02 0.24 4.48
C VAL A 59 0.25 -0.38 5.07
N GLY A 60 0.65 0.11 6.24
CA GLY A 60 1.75 -0.45 7.03
C GLY A 60 1.61 -0.07 8.49
N PHE A 61 2.62 -0.35 9.32
CA PHE A 61 2.54 -0.05 10.76
C PHE A 61 3.83 0.58 11.31
N ASN A 62 4.63 1.15 10.41
CA ASN A 62 5.80 1.94 10.73
C ASN A 62 5.60 3.41 10.32
N PRO A 63 6.16 4.37 11.06
CA PRO A 63 6.37 5.72 10.56
C PRO A 63 7.13 5.72 9.22
N VAL A 64 6.81 6.65 8.32
CA VAL A 64 7.42 6.70 6.97
C VAL A 64 8.95 6.87 7.03
N ASN A 65 9.46 7.66 7.98
CA ASN A 65 10.90 7.82 8.18
C ASN A 65 11.62 6.51 8.62
N MET A 66 10.88 5.48 9.05
CA MET A 66 11.41 4.14 9.36
C MET A 66 11.26 3.14 8.20
N ALA A 67 10.64 3.53 7.08
CA ALA A 67 10.55 2.68 5.90
C ALA A 67 11.95 2.31 5.37
N ARG A 68 12.05 1.17 4.69
CA ARG A 68 13.31 0.66 4.13
C ARG A 68 13.91 1.69 3.17
N ASN A 69 15.18 2.03 3.39
CA ASN A 69 15.92 2.99 2.57
C ASN A 69 17.12 2.36 1.85
N ASP A 70 17.23 1.04 1.87
CA ASP A 70 18.18 0.35 1.01
C ASP A 70 17.67 0.42 -0.45
N PRO A 71 18.59 0.45 -1.43
CA PRO A 71 18.23 0.34 -2.84
C PRO A 71 17.39 -0.91 -3.11
N ILE A 72 16.41 -0.76 -3.98
CA ILE A 72 15.68 -1.87 -4.59
C ILE A 72 16.45 -2.26 -5.85
N GLU A 73 16.74 -3.55 -6.04
CA GLU A 73 17.63 -4.03 -7.11
C GLU A 73 17.14 -3.65 -8.52
N ASP A 74 15.83 -3.76 -8.75
CA ASP A 74 15.20 -3.54 -10.06
C ASP A 74 14.43 -2.21 -10.16
N TRP A 75 14.68 -1.26 -9.25
CA TRP A 75 13.97 0.03 -9.20
C TRP A 75 14.88 1.19 -8.84
N SER A 76 14.49 2.40 -9.26
CA SER A 76 15.30 3.61 -9.07
C SER A 76 15.11 4.29 -7.70
N SER A 77 13.98 4.03 -7.04
CA SER A 77 13.62 4.66 -5.76
C SER A 77 13.57 3.63 -4.63
N THR A 78 13.93 4.04 -3.42
CA THR A 78 13.75 3.23 -2.21
C THR A 78 12.29 3.22 -1.76
N PHE A 79 11.90 2.25 -0.92
CA PHE A 79 10.55 2.23 -0.34
C PHE A 79 10.26 3.54 0.41
N ARG A 80 11.25 4.06 1.17
CA ARG A 80 11.12 5.34 1.89
C ARG A 80 10.84 6.51 0.96
N GLN A 81 11.59 6.66 -0.13
CA GLN A 81 11.38 7.75 -1.09
C GLN A 81 9.98 7.70 -1.70
N ILE A 82 9.49 6.50 -2.01
CA ILE A 82 8.13 6.29 -2.54
C ILE A 82 7.08 6.65 -1.48
N ALA A 83 7.24 6.21 -0.24
CA ALA A 83 6.32 6.53 0.85
C ALA A 83 6.31 8.04 1.19
N GLU A 84 7.46 8.72 1.15
CA GLU A 84 7.55 10.18 1.30
C GLU A 84 6.86 10.92 0.16
N ARG A 85 7.00 10.43 -1.09
CA ARG A 85 6.25 10.95 -2.25
C ARG A 85 4.73 10.79 -2.03
N MET A 86 4.28 9.65 -1.53
CA MET A 86 2.87 9.43 -1.19
C MET A 86 2.37 10.40 -0.11
N GLN A 87 3.16 10.68 0.94
CA GLN A 87 2.78 11.66 1.97
C GLN A 87 2.55 13.05 1.39
N LYS A 88 3.41 13.50 0.45
CA LYS A 88 3.23 14.78 -0.24
C LYS A 88 1.96 14.82 -1.08
N LEU A 89 1.64 13.73 -1.78
CA LEU A 89 0.41 13.63 -2.58
C LEU A 89 -0.85 13.53 -1.71
N GLN A 90 -0.73 13.01 -0.49
CA GLN A 90 -1.84 12.92 0.45
C GLN A 90 -2.38 14.29 0.87
N GLU A 91 -1.55 15.34 0.91
CA GLU A 91 -1.99 16.72 1.15
C GLU A 91 -3.01 17.20 0.10
N LYS A 92 -2.94 16.64 -1.13
CA LYS A 92 -3.84 16.92 -2.25
C LYS A 92 -4.92 15.86 -2.44
N GLN A 93 -5.00 14.87 -1.54
CA GLN A 93 -5.90 13.71 -1.67
C GLN A 93 -5.65 12.86 -2.92
N GLU A 94 -4.42 12.85 -3.44
CA GLU A 94 -4.01 12.10 -4.63
C GLU A 94 -3.39 10.73 -4.29
N ALA A 95 -3.03 10.51 -3.02
CA ALA A 95 -2.56 9.25 -2.46
C ALA A 95 -2.90 9.19 -0.96
N PHE A 96 -2.84 8.00 -0.35
CA PHE A 96 -3.07 7.87 1.09
C PHE A 96 -2.07 6.90 1.73
N VAL A 97 -1.54 7.25 2.89
CA VAL A 97 -0.69 6.43 3.76
C VAL A 97 -1.44 6.18 5.07
N LEU A 98 -1.83 4.93 5.28
CA LEU A 98 -2.51 4.44 6.48
C LEU A 98 -1.52 3.62 7.31
N ASN A 99 -0.81 4.31 8.21
CA ASN A 99 0.28 3.70 8.98
C ASN A 99 0.18 3.90 10.51
N PRO A 100 -0.90 3.44 11.16
CA PRO A 100 -1.02 3.54 12.61
C PRO A 100 0.10 2.74 13.32
N ALA A 101 0.68 3.31 14.38
CA ALA A 101 1.68 2.61 15.17
C ALA A 101 1.02 1.57 16.08
N ILE A 102 1.35 0.28 15.88
CA ILE A 102 0.81 -0.82 16.69
C ILE A 102 1.79 -1.37 17.72
N GLY A 103 3.05 -0.91 17.70
CA GLY A 103 4.14 -1.39 18.54
C GLY A 103 4.75 -2.73 18.08
N PRO A 104 5.84 -3.20 18.71
CA PRO A 104 6.58 -4.37 18.27
C PRO A 104 5.78 -5.67 18.41
N GLU A 105 6.15 -6.66 17.61
CA GLU A 105 5.59 -8.02 17.68
C GLU A 105 6.08 -8.76 18.93
N GLY A 106 5.27 -9.70 19.44
CA GLY A 106 5.69 -10.59 20.52
C GLY A 106 6.83 -11.53 20.09
N LEU A 107 6.85 -11.91 18.81
CA LEU A 107 7.99 -12.52 18.14
C LEU A 107 8.51 -11.53 17.10
N SER A 108 9.69 -10.95 17.33
CA SER A 108 10.28 -9.90 16.48
C SER A 108 10.26 -10.29 14.99
N GLY A 109 9.72 -9.40 14.16
CA GLY A 109 9.61 -9.60 12.71
C GLY A 109 8.45 -10.48 12.25
N SER A 110 7.70 -11.11 13.16
CA SER A 110 6.55 -11.97 12.82
C SER A 110 5.30 -11.17 12.46
N SER A 111 5.36 -10.43 11.35
CA SER A 111 4.32 -9.54 10.80
C SER A 111 2.94 -10.18 10.66
N ARG A 112 2.86 -11.51 10.54
CA ARG A 112 1.62 -12.29 10.54
C ARG A 112 0.80 -12.19 11.83
N MET A 113 1.39 -11.72 12.93
CA MET A 113 0.74 -11.62 14.24
C MET A 113 -0.05 -10.30 14.35
N LYS A 114 0.51 -9.28 15.02
CA LYS A 114 -0.20 -8.00 15.22
C LYS A 114 -0.38 -7.27 13.90
N GLY A 115 0.64 -7.24 13.04
CA GLY A 115 0.57 -6.61 11.72
C GLY A 115 -0.60 -7.14 10.89
N GLY A 116 -0.68 -8.45 10.70
CA GLY A 116 -1.77 -9.10 9.97
C GLY A 116 -3.14 -8.85 10.61
N SER A 117 -3.24 -8.94 11.94
CA SER A 117 -4.48 -8.68 12.68
C SER A 117 -4.94 -7.22 12.52
N ALA A 118 -4.02 -6.27 12.62
CA ALA A 118 -4.30 -4.85 12.46
C ALA A 118 -4.69 -4.51 11.01
N THR A 119 -4.04 -5.10 10.01
CA THR A 119 -4.42 -4.94 8.60
C THR A 119 -5.87 -5.35 8.38
N LYS A 120 -6.26 -6.51 8.92
CA LYS A 120 -7.62 -7.02 8.81
C LYS A 120 -8.64 -6.06 9.41
N ILE A 121 -8.44 -5.67 10.68
CA ILE A 121 -9.36 -4.77 11.39
C ILE A 121 -9.48 -3.42 10.67
N LEU A 122 -8.35 -2.85 10.25
CA LEU A 122 -8.30 -1.55 9.58
C LEU A 122 -9.07 -1.57 8.25
N LEU A 123 -8.77 -2.55 7.39
CA LEU A 123 -9.35 -2.63 6.05
C LEU A 123 -10.84 -3.05 6.09
N GLU A 124 -11.21 -4.00 6.94
CA GLU A 124 -12.62 -4.38 7.05
C GLU A 124 -13.47 -3.22 7.55
N THR A 125 -12.98 -2.47 8.55
CA THR A 125 -13.70 -1.32 9.08
C THR A 125 -13.91 -0.24 8.02
N LEU A 126 -12.85 0.11 7.27
CA LEU A 126 -12.94 1.16 6.25
C LEU A 126 -13.84 0.73 5.08
N LEU A 127 -13.72 -0.53 4.63
CA LEU A 127 -14.49 -1.02 3.50
C LEU A 127 -15.96 -1.19 3.87
N LEU A 128 -16.28 -1.66 5.07
CA LEU A 128 -17.66 -1.71 5.57
C LEU A 128 -18.28 -0.31 5.63
N ALA A 129 -17.54 0.72 6.07
CA ALA A 129 -18.02 2.09 6.06
C ALA A 129 -18.26 2.62 4.63
N ALA A 130 -17.38 2.29 3.69
CA ALA A 130 -17.54 2.64 2.27
C ALA A 130 -18.80 2.01 1.68
N HIS A 131 -19.00 0.70 1.87
CA HIS A 131 -20.18 -0.01 1.39
C HIS A 131 -21.47 0.55 2.01
N LYS A 132 -21.50 0.74 3.33
CA LYS A 132 -22.65 1.34 4.03
C LYS A 132 -23.01 2.74 3.52
N THR A 133 -22.02 3.51 3.07
CA THR A 133 -22.23 4.85 2.51
C THR A 133 -22.93 4.77 1.15
N VAL A 134 -22.50 3.84 0.30
CA VAL A 134 -23.15 3.58 -1.00
C VAL A 134 -24.58 3.08 -0.79
N ASP A 135 -24.79 2.11 0.10
CA ASP A 135 -26.13 1.55 0.36
C ASP A 135 -27.13 2.59 0.86
N ARG A 136 -26.68 3.50 1.73
CA ARG A 136 -27.52 4.60 2.23
C ARG A 136 -27.81 5.66 1.17
N GLY A 137 -26.86 5.92 0.27
CA GLY A 137 -27.05 6.86 -0.84
C GLY A 137 -27.98 6.33 -1.93
N ILE A 138 -28.11 5.01 -2.08
CA ILE A 138 -29.05 4.37 -3.01
C ILE A 138 -30.48 4.34 -2.44
N ALA A 139 -30.62 4.30 -1.11
CA ALA A 139 -31.91 4.26 -0.42
C ALA A 139 -32.55 5.64 -0.17
N ALA A 140 -31.88 6.73 -0.54
CA ALA A 140 -32.35 8.11 -0.42
C ALA A 140 -32.76 8.68 -1.78
#